data_AF-A0A936A9B8-F1
#
_entry.id   AF-A0A936A9B8-F1
#
_cell.length_a   1.000
_cell.length_b   1.000
_cell.length_c   1.000
_cell.angle_alpha   90.00
_cell.angle_beta   90.00
_cell.angle_gamma   90.00
#
_symmetry.space_group_name_H-M   'P 1'
#
loop_
_entity.id
_entity.type
_entity.pdbx_description
1 polymer ?
#
loop_
_entity_poly.entity_id
_entity_poly.type
_entity_poly.pdbx_seq_one_letter_code
_entity_poly.pdbx_strand_id
1 'polypeptide(L)'
;MTADLEVNGQPIARAGDRINPLNHVPFSQQLLVFDATDEQQVNLARSWLVDWTGPTTLLTTAVPESDVVTFLERHSKSLGVPIQMYRAELGQAFGILRVPSRVRAEASRFRIDEVGPSDLGESVDDSP
;
A
#
# COMPACT_ATOMS: atom_id res chain seq x y z
N MET A 1 -6.60 -12.02 -24.29
CA MET A 1 -6.35 -13.46 -24.02
C MET A 1 -6.13 -13.56 -22.52
N THR A 2 -7.13 -13.99 -21.77
CA THR A 2 -7.03 -14.18 -20.31
C THR A 2 -6.44 -15.56 -20.05
N ALA A 3 -5.33 -15.62 -19.30
CA ALA A 3 -4.69 -16.87 -18.92
C ALA A 3 -5.46 -17.58 -17.80
N ASP A 4 -5.26 -18.90 -17.66
CA ASP A 4 -5.74 -19.66 -16.51
C ASP A 4 -5.09 -19.14 -15.22
N LEU A 5 -5.83 -19.13 -14.12
CA LEU A 5 -5.30 -18.72 -12.82
C LEU A 5 -4.93 -19.96 -12.01
N GLU A 6 -3.66 -20.05 -11.63
CA GLU A 6 -3.11 -21.14 -10.84
C GLU A 6 -2.54 -20.63 -9.51
N VAL A 7 -2.71 -21.43 -8.46
CA VAL A 7 -2.11 -21.19 -7.14
C VAL A 7 -1.34 -22.43 -6.76
N ASN A 8 -0.04 -22.28 -6.51
CA ASN A 8 0.85 -23.40 -6.19
C ASN A 8 0.80 -24.54 -7.23
N GLY A 9 0.60 -24.20 -8.52
CA GLY A 9 0.47 -25.17 -9.61
C GLY A 9 -0.87 -25.91 -9.66
N GLN A 10 -1.87 -25.47 -8.89
CA GLN A 10 -3.25 -25.97 -9.02
C GLN A 10 -4.14 -24.94 -9.70
N PRO A 11 -4.86 -25.32 -10.77
CA PRO A 11 -5.79 -24.42 -11.44
C PRO A 11 -6.98 -24.14 -10.52
N ILE A 12 -7.21 -22.86 -10.23
CA ILE A 12 -8.33 -22.39 -9.42
C ILE A 12 -9.43 -21.71 -10.25
N ALA A 13 -9.13 -21.38 -11.50
CA ALA A 13 -10.12 -20.91 -12.48
C ALA A 13 -9.63 -21.12 -13.92
N ARG A 14 -10.58 -21.34 -14.83
CA ARG A 14 -10.30 -21.36 -16.27
C ARG A 14 -10.34 -19.95 -16.85
N ALA A 15 -9.65 -19.76 -17.96
CA ALA A 15 -9.73 -18.55 -18.77
C ALA A 15 -11.19 -18.13 -19.05
N GLY A 16 -11.60 -16.98 -18.50
CA GLY A 16 -12.95 -16.42 -18.67
C GLY A 16 -13.86 -16.55 -17.46
N ASP A 17 -13.49 -17.34 -16.45
CA ASP A 17 -14.25 -17.41 -15.19
C ASP A 17 -14.13 -16.10 -14.40
N ARG A 18 -15.26 -15.58 -13.91
CA ARG A 18 -15.29 -14.45 -12.98
C ARG A 18 -15.21 -14.97 -11.54
N ILE A 19 -14.00 -15.25 -11.07
CA ILE A 19 -13.74 -15.58 -9.67
C ILE A 19 -13.14 -14.39 -8.94
N ASN A 20 -13.45 -14.27 -7.64
CA ASN A 20 -12.75 -13.35 -6.77
C ASN A 20 -11.50 -14.06 -6.22
N PRO A 21 -10.28 -13.61 -6.56
CA PRO A 21 -9.05 -14.27 -6.13
C PRO A 21 -8.92 -14.30 -4.60
N LEU A 22 -9.53 -13.36 -3.86
CA LEU A 22 -9.53 -13.36 -2.39
C LEU A 22 -10.23 -14.58 -1.78
N ASN A 23 -11.10 -15.27 -2.54
CA ASN A 23 -11.75 -16.50 -2.08
C ASN A 23 -10.80 -17.72 -2.11
N HIS A 24 -9.67 -17.62 -2.81
CA HIS A 24 -8.76 -18.73 -3.06
C HIS A 24 -7.33 -18.44 -2.59
N VAL A 25 -6.89 -17.19 -2.67
CA VAL A 25 -5.61 -16.69 -2.18
C VAL A 25 -5.87 -15.60 -1.14
N PRO A 26 -5.63 -15.86 0.15
CA PRO A 26 -5.81 -14.84 1.17
C PRO A 26 -4.76 -13.75 0.99
N PHE A 27 -5.21 -12.49 0.91
CA PHE A 27 -4.33 -11.34 0.98
C PHE A 27 -4.10 -10.98 2.44
N SER A 28 -3.09 -11.60 3.06
CA SER A 28 -2.81 -11.51 4.49
C SER A 28 -1.89 -10.35 4.89
N GLN A 29 -1.53 -9.48 3.93
CA GLN A 29 -0.62 -8.36 4.13
C GLN A 29 -1.35 -7.01 4.01
N GLN A 30 -0.72 -5.98 4.55
CA GLN A 30 -1.06 -4.58 4.33
C GLN A 30 -0.12 -3.99 3.28
N LEU A 31 -0.64 -3.17 2.35
CA LEU A 31 0.19 -2.29 1.53
C LEU A 31 -0.01 -0.86 1.99
N LEU A 32 1.08 -0.16 2.22
CA LEU A 32 1.06 1.29 2.43
C LEU A 32 1.76 1.95 1.23
N VAL A 33 1.05 2.85 0.56
CA VAL A 33 1.56 3.64 -0.55
C VAL A 33 1.58 5.10 -0.13
N PHE A 34 2.73 5.75 -0.18
CA PHE A 34 2.88 7.12 0.31
C PHE A 34 4.04 7.83 -0.41
N ASP A 35 4.11 9.15 -0.31
CA ASP A 35 5.28 9.91 -0.70
C ASP A 35 6.27 9.95 0.49
N ALA A 36 7.41 9.26 0.36
CA ALA A 36 8.42 9.26 1.43
C ALA A 36 9.17 10.60 1.57
N THR A 37 9.06 11.51 0.60
CA THR A 37 9.64 12.86 0.69
C THR A 37 8.75 13.83 1.48
N ASP A 38 7.49 13.45 1.74
CA ASP A 38 6.53 14.19 2.55
C ASP A 38 6.46 13.62 3.98
N GLU A 39 6.95 14.39 4.95
CA GLU A 39 7.02 13.95 6.35
C GLU A 39 5.63 13.68 6.97
N GLN A 40 4.58 14.39 6.54
CA GLN A 40 3.23 14.15 7.05
C GLN A 40 2.73 12.76 6.62
N GLN A 41 3.01 12.38 5.38
CA GLN A 41 2.66 11.05 4.88
C GLN A 41 3.48 9.94 5.53
N VAL A 42 4.77 10.18 5.79
CA VAL A 42 5.62 9.25 6.55
C VAL A 42 5.08 9.02 7.96
N ASN A 43 4.60 10.08 8.62
CA ASN A 43 4.03 9.98 9.97
C ASN A 43 2.70 9.20 9.97
N LEU A 44 1.83 9.43 8.99
CA LEU A 44 0.60 8.67 8.84
C LEU A 44 0.86 7.19 8.49
N ALA A 45 1.83 6.92 7.61
CA ALA A 45 2.25 5.56 7.32
C ALA A 45 2.78 4.86 8.58
N ARG A 46 3.51 5.58 9.45
CA ARG A 46 3.97 5.07 10.74
C ARG A 46 2.81 4.73 11.67
N SER A 47 1.76 5.55 11.76
CA SER A 47 0.61 5.22 12.61
C SER A 47 -0.12 3.97 12.09
N TRP A 48 -0.30 3.85 10.77
CA TRP A 48 -0.89 2.65 10.17
C TRP A 48 -0.04 1.39 10.32
N LEU A 49 1.28 1.51 10.44
CA LEU A 49 2.16 0.39 10.78
C LEU A 49 1.93 -0.09 12.22
N VAL A 50 1.75 0.83 13.16
CA VAL A 50 1.50 0.50 14.58
C VAL A 50 0.13 -0.18 14.76
N ASP A 51 -0.87 0.24 13.99
CA ASP A 51 -2.23 -0.30 14.04
C ASP A 51 -2.37 -1.72 13.43
N TRP A 52 -1.31 -2.26 12.81
CA TRP A 52 -1.35 -3.52 12.08
C TRP A 52 -0.30 -4.52 12.58
N THR A 53 -0.73 -5.74 12.87
CA THR A 53 0.14 -6.80 13.41
C THR A 53 0.64 -7.80 12.36
N GLY A 54 0.14 -7.71 11.12
CA GLY A 54 0.50 -8.62 10.04
C GLY A 54 1.69 -8.13 9.21
N PRO A 55 2.10 -8.89 8.17
CA PRO A 55 3.08 -8.42 7.20
C PRO A 55 2.64 -7.11 6.55
N THR A 56 3.58 -6.18 6.37
CA THR A 56 3.35 -4.92 5.65
C THR A 56 4.39 -4.73 4.55
N THR A 57 3.95 -4.26 3.39
CA THR A 57 4.83 -3.75 2.33
C THR A 57 4.67 -2.24 2.23
N LEU A 58 5.80 -1.54 2.28
CA LEU A 58 5.87 -0.09 2.13
C LEU A 58 6.31 0.27 0.71
N LEU A 59 5.51 1.09 0.03
CA LEU A 59 5.74 1.54 -1.33
C LEU A 59 5.82 3.06 -1.37
N THR A 60 6.94 3.61 -1.84
CA THR A 60 7.10 5.06 -2.01
C THR A 60 6.85 5.51 -3.43
N THR A 61 6.13 6.62 -3.62
CA THR A 61 5.92 7.26 -4.93
C THR A 61 7.04 8.20 -5.35
N ALA A 62 7.82 8.72 -4.39
CA ALA A 62 8.89 9.65 -4.66
C ALA A 62 10.12 9.39 -3.78
N VAL A 63 11.28 9.76 -4.33
CA VAL A 63 12.60 9.70 -3.70
C VAL A 63 13.43 10.88 -4.22
N PRO A 64 14.41 11.39 -3.45
CA PRO A 64 15.32 12.41 -3.96
C PRO A 64 16.25 11.82 -5.03
N GLU A 65 16.44 12.55 -6.13
CA GLU A 65 17.25 12.09 -7.28
C GLU A 65 18.71 11.85 -6.95
N SER A 66 19.28 12.63 -6.01
CA SER A 66 20.71 12.61 -5.73
C SER A 66 21.18 11.47 -4.83
N ASP A 67 20.27 10.80 -4.10
CA ASP A 67 20.66 9.81 -3.09
C ASP A 67 19.54 8.78 -2.77
N VAL A 68 19.03 8.12 -3.80
CA VAL A 68 17.91 7.17 -3.69
C VAL A 68 18.21 6.04 -2.70
N VAL A 69 19.40 5.44 -2.77
CA VAL A 69 19.76 4.26 -1.97
C VAL A 69 19.78 4.61 -0.47
N THR A 70 20.56 5.62 -0.08
CA THR A 70 20.66 6.02 1.33
C THR A 70 19.32 6.52 1.86
N PHE A 71 18.54 7.21 1.03
CA PHE A 71 17.21 7.67 1.39
C PHE A 71 16.27 6.52 1.74
N LEU A 72 16.21 5.49 0.88
CA LEU A 72 15.38 4.30 1.10
C LEU A 72 15.86 3.49 2.32
N GLU A 73 17.17 3.31 2.48
CA GLU A 73 17.74 2.61 3.64
C GLU A 73 17.41 3.31 4.96
N ARG A 74 17.54 4.64 5.00
CA ARG A 74 17.23 5.45 6.19
C ARG A 74 15.76 5.32 6.58
N HIS A 75 14.85 5.47 5.63
CA HIS A 75 13.41 5.37 5.90
C HIS A 75 13.00 3.93 6.25
N SER A 76 13.58 2.93 5.57
CA SER A 76 13.36 1.52 5.90
C SER A 76 13.79 1.21 7.34
N LYS A 77 14.94 1.73 7.76
CA LYS A 77 15.43 1.59 9.14
C LYS A 77 14.54 2.32 10.15
N SER A 78 14.05 3.51 9.81
CA SER A 78 13.16 4.29 10.69
C SER A 78 11.79 3.61 10.89
N LEU A 79 11.23 3.01 9.84
CA LEU A 79 9.92 2.35 9.87
C LEU A 79 10.00 0.87 10.23
N GLY A 80 11.21 0.29 10.29
CA GLY A 80 11.44 -1.12 10.61
C GLY A 80 11.00 -2.10 9.52
N VAL A 81 10.61 -1.59 8.35
CA VAL A 81 10.12 -2.38 7.21
C VAL A 81 10.79 -1.87 5.94
N PRO A 82 11.28 -2.75 5.04
CA PRO A 82 11.86 -2.34 3.77
C PRO A 82 10.87 -1.53 2.92
N ILE A 83 11.33 -0.38 2.42
CA ILE A 83 10.59 0.46 1.46
C ILE A 83 11.03 0.14 0.05
N GLN A 84 10.06 0.01 -0.84
CA GLN A 84 10.28 -0.24 -2.27
C GLN A 84 9.66 0.87 -3.10
N MET A 85 10.13 1.02 -4.34
CA MET A 85 9.51 1.95 -5.28
C MET A 85 8.12 1.45 -5.69
N TYR A 86 7.16 2.36 -5.64
CA TYR A 86 5.81 2.14 -6.15
C TYR A 86 5.82 1.96 -7.68
N ARG A 87 4.93 1.08 -8.16
CA ARG A 87 4.72 0.80 -9.58
C ARG A 87 3.28 1.16 -9.94
N ALA A 88 3.10 1.95 -10.99
CA ALA A 88 1.78 2.49 -11.36
C ALA A 88 0.74 1.39 -11.65
N GLU A 89 1.17 0.23 -12.11
CA GLU A 89 0.32 -0.93 -12.38
C GLU A 89 -0.36 -1.46 -11.11
N LEU A 90 0.28 -1.31 -9.93
CA LEU A 90 -0.34 -1.67 -8.65
C LEU A 90 -1.52 -0.76 -8.34
N GLY A 91 -1.41 0.53 -8.65
CA GLY A 91 -2.52 1.47 -8.49
C GLY A 91 -3.72 1.12 -9.33
N GLN A 92 -3.49 0.73 -10.59
CA GLN A 92 -4.56 0.30 -11.48
C GLN A 92 -5.20 -1.01 -11.02
N ALA A 93 -4.39 -1.95 -10.51
CA ALA A 93 -4.89 -3.24 -10.02
C ALA A 93 -5.77 -3.10 -8.78
N PHE A 94 -5.41 -2.21 -7.84
CA PHE A 94 -6.18 -1.99 -6.61
C PHE A 94 -7.22 -0.87 -6.73
N GLY A 95 -7.11 0.03 -7.71
CA GLY A 95 -7.95 1.22 -7.80
C GLY A 95 -7.53 2.34 -6.86
N ILE A 96 -6.23 2.48 -6.59
CA ILE A 96 -5.68 3.58 -5.76
C ILE A 96 -5.72 4.87 -6.59
N LEU A 97 -6.38 5.89 -6.06
CA LEU A 97 -6.60 7.18 -6.71
C LEU A 97 -5.64 8.26 -6.21
N ARG A 98 -5.19 8.16 -4.96
CA ARG A 98 -4.28 9.14 -4.33
C ARG A 98 -3.34 8.50 -3.31
N VAL A 99 -2.39 9.30 -2.82
CA VAL A 99 -1.51 8.94 -1.70
C VAL A 99 -1.61 10.01 -0.60
N PRO A 100 -1.42 9.63 0.67
CA PRO A 100 -1.11 8.30 1.17
C PRO A 100 -2.34 7.38 1.21
N SER A 101 -2.11 6.09 0.99
CA SER A 101 -3.13 5.05 0.89
C SER A 101 -2.73 3.77 1.61
N ARG A 102 -3.70 3.16 2.30
CA ARG A 102 -3.57 1.85 2.95
C ARG A 102 -4.51 0.85 2.28
N VAL A 103 -3.95 -0.24 1.76
CA VAL A 103 -4.71 -1.36 1.18
C VAL A 103 -4.62 -2.57 2.09
N ARG A 104 -5.77 -3.14 2.43
CA ARG A 104 -5.91 -4.37 3.21
C ARG A 104 -7.03 -5.22 2.64
N ALA A 105 -7.06 -6.52 2.93
CA ALA A 105 -8.25 -7.32 2.68
C ALA A 105 -9.15 -7.36 3.93
N GLU A 106 -10.44 -7.16 3.71
CA GLU A 106 -11.50 -7.40 4.67
C GLU A 106 -12.46 -8.45 4.08
N ALA A 107 -12.40 -9.67 4.62
CA ALA A 107 -13.09 -10.85 4.08
C ALA A 107 -12.76 -11.06 2.58
N SER A 108 -13.76 -10.93 1.71
CA SER A 108 -13.64 -11.14 0.26
C SER A 108 -13.50 -9.84 -0.52
N ARG A 109 -13.11 -8.73 0.12
CA ARG A 109 -12.93 -7.44 -0.57
C ARG A 109 -11.64 -6.76 -0.13
N PHE A 110 -11.08 -5.95 -1.02
CA PHE A 110 -10.07 -4.98 -0.64
C PHE A 110 -10.75 -3.77 0.00
N ARG A 111 -10.18 -3.30 1.10
CA ARG A 111 -10.45 -1.99 1.67
C ARG A 111 -9.25 -1.09 1.39
N ILE A 112 -9.55 0.10 0.91
CA ILE A 112 -8.58 1.14 0.58
C ILE A 112 -8.95 2.35 1.42
N ASP A 113 -8.08 2.71 2.36
CA ASP A 113 -8.20 3.94 3.12
C ASP A 113 -7.26 4.97 2.47
N GLU A 114 -7.81 6.04 1.90
CA GLU A 114 -7.05 7.13 1.27
C GLU A 114 -7.20 8.42 2.07
N VAL A 115 -6.13 9.17 2.26
CA VAL A 115 -6.16 10.49 2.92
C VAL A 115 -5.76 11.55 1.90
N GLY A 116 -6.59 12.60 1.77
CA GLY A 116 -6.30 13.69 0.85
C GLY A 116 -5.24 14.65 1.39
N PRO A 117 -4.58 15.43 0.52
CA PRO A 117 -3.59 16.43 0.95
C PRO A 117 -4.18 17.50 1.88
N SER A 118 -5.48 17.80 1.79
CA SER A 118 -6.17 18.70 2.72
C SER A 118 -6.35 18.11 4.11
N ASP A 119 -6.52 16.79 4.20
CA ASP A 119 -6.80 16.08 5.46
C ASP A 119 -5.52 15.78 6.28
N LEU A 120 -4.34 15.87 5.65
CA LEU A 120 -3.03 15.70 6.32
C LEU A 120 -2.61 16.94 7.13
N GLY A 121 -3.17 18.11 6.81
CA GLY A 121 -2.80 19.40 7.39
C GLY A 121 -3.72 19.91 8.50
N GLU A 122 -4.90 19.31 8.72
CA GLU A 122 -5.81 19.70 9.79
C GLU A 122 -5.33 19.16 11.15
N SER A 123 -4.29 19.79 11.69
CA SER A 123 -4.15 19.92 13.13
C SER A 123 -5.25 20.88 13.57
N VAL A 124 -6.21 20.36 14.35
CA VAL A 124 -7.29 21.14 14.97
C VAL A 124 -6.69 22.36 15.69
N ASP A 125 -6.74 23.51 15.04
CA ASP A 125 -6.61 24.82 15.67
C ASP A 125 -8.03 25.25 16.05
N ASP A 126 -8.56 24.65 17.12
CA ASP A 126 -9.80 25.09 17.77
C ASP A 126 -9.44 25.75 19.10
N SER A 127 -9.27 27.07 19.06
CA SER A 127 -9.45 27.99 20.18
C SER A 127 -9.68 29.39 19.58
N PRO A 128 -10.73 30.10 20.01
CA PRO A 128 -10.83 30.57 21.39
C PRO A 128 -12.13 30.22 22.14
#